data_AF-A0AAP3Z3E2-F1
#
_entry.id   AF-A0AAP3Z3E2-F1
#
_cell.length_a   1.000
_cell.length_b   1.000
_cell.length_c   1.000
_cell.angle_alpha   90.00
_cell.angle_beta   90.00
_cell.angle_gamma   90.00
#
_symmetry.space_group_name_H-M   'P 1'
#
loop_
_entity.id
_entity.type
_entity.pdbx_description
1 polymer ?
#
loop_
_entity_poly.entity_id
_entity_poly.type
_entity_poly.pdbx_seq_one_letter_code
_entity_poly.pdbx_strand_id
1 'polypeptide(L)'
;MFNATSSVDLKKFRWQKGTTNLLRNISDKIADYHGAMILDAPKRTSHAKYEKYKRENNYRQILKERLDFLLRHSLNFEDFKQKAHALNIQVDEHHKSKDYGQVINYQLTDLPQQRPARDYTLNKKSRKYSFDKLVERFENNHIEGVYHVEQIKQAFQEEHQKIEQEPDLEFVIQPWQIEKDTMNAIYVRVEYGRYEEGVIKIPDYKLDKLEDGSYKAYFKNKDSFYFINDEANKSKFLKGAVLSKILSGESGTILQRKNSAIQNVREMVAALNLISERQVNGEKAVEVLGQKFMDDVEQIKEALQNLDAHILKQNEQLKYENPTEENKLKIKALQLERKDLQAQYQKVIKKMKTYDAGQEIMNEKIHENIQTADKDMQI
;
A
#
# COMPACT_ATOMS: atom_id res chain seq x y z
N MET A 1 36.02 20.23 7.55
CA MET A 1 35.58 18.83 7.81
C MET A 1 34.33 18.88 8.69
N PHE A 2 33.22 18.29 8.26
CA PHE A 2 32.02 18.15 9.10
C PHE A 2 32.31 17.10 10.18
N ASN A 3 32.49 17.53 11.45
CA ASN A 3 32.67 16.64 12.59
C ASN A 3 31.34 16.55 13.35
N ALA A 4 30.40 15.78 12.81
CA ALA A 4 29.10 15.57 13.43
C ALA A 4 29.09 14.19 14.09
N THR A 5 28.81 14.13 15.38
CA THR A 5 28.54 12.88 16.11
C THR A 5 27.03 12.69 16.16
N SER A 6 26.53 11.49 15.83
CA SER A 6 25.09 11.19 15.94
C SER A 6 24.65 11.36 17.40
N SER A 7 23.59 12.12 17.65
CA SER A 7 23.00 12.28 18.99
C SER A 7 22.26 11.02 19.47
N VAL A 8 21.98 10.08 18.56
CA VAL A 8 21.27 8.83 18.86
C VAL A 8 22.27 7.72 19.21
N ASP A 9 23.27 7.51 18.35
CA ASP A 9 24.20 6.38 18.48
C ASP A 9 25.58 6.76 19.05
N LEU A 10 25.83 8.06 19.28
CA LEU A 10 27.11 8.63 19.71
C LEU A 10 28.32 8.27 18.82
N LYS A 11 28.06 7.75 17.62
CA LYS A 11 29.07 7.43 16.62
C LYS A 11 29.39 8.67 15.77
N LYS A 12 30.68 8.87 15.51
CA LYS A 12 31.15 9.92 14.59
C LYS A 12 30.69 9.64 13.16
N PHE A 13 30.21 10.66 12.48
CA PHE A 13 29.88 10.61 11.06
C PHE A 13 31.11 10.21 10.25
N ARG A 14 30.99 9.16 9.43
CA ARG A 14 32.07 8.67 8.58
C ARG A 14 31.73 8.91 7.11
N TRP A 15 32.60 9.64 6.42
CA TRP A 15 32.54 9.77 4.97
C TRP A 15 32.93 8.45 4.33
N GLN A 16 31.98 7.80 3.65
CA GLN A 16 32.16 6.57 2.89
C GLN A 16 31.93 6.82 1.40
N LYS A 17 32.35 5.86 0.55
CA LYS A 17 32.07 5.92 -0.88
C LYS A 17 30.55 5.88 -1.11
N GLY A 18 30.01 6.94 -1.69
CA GLY A 18 28.56 7.10 -1.91
C GLY A 18 27.85 7.99 -0.89
N THR A 19 28.51 8.41 0.20
CA THR A 19 27.93 9.34 1.18
C THR A 19 27.49 10.66 0.56
N THR A 20 28.25 11.23 -0.38
CA THR A 20 27.87 12.45 -1.10
C THR A 20 26.55 12.28 -1.85
N ASN A 21 26.42 11.18 -2.60
CA ASN A 21 25.21 10.89 -3.38
C ASN A 21 24.03 10.60 -2.46
N LEU A 22 24.25 9.91 -1.35
CA LEU A 22 23.22 9.64 -0.35
C LEU A 22 22.70 10.94 0.27
N LEU A 23 23.60 11.80 0.77
CA LEU A 23 23.24 13.09 1.34
C LEU A 23 22.56 14.00 0.32
N ARG A 24 23.04 13.99 -0.93
CA ARG A 24 22.38 14.71 -2.03
C ARG A 24 20.98 14.18 -2.30
N ASN A 25 20.80 12.86 -2.38
CA ASN A 25 19.48 12.27 -2.58
C ASN A 25 18.52 12.55 -1.41
N ILE A 26 19.02 12.54 -0.17
CA ILE A 26 18.24 12.91 1.02
C ILE A 26 17.87 14.39 0.95
N SER A 27 18.84 15.27 0.68
CA SER A 27 18.61 16.70 0.50
C SER A 27 17.62 16.98 -0.61
N ASP A 28 17.78 16.37 -1.79
CA ASP A 28 16.89 16.53 -2.94
C ASP A 28 15.49 16.00 -2.60
N LYS A 29 15.38 14.88 -1.87
CA LYS A 29 14.08 14.33 -1.44
C LYS A 29 13.38 15.24 -0.42
N ILE A 30 14.12 15.78 0.55
CA ILE A 30 13.61 16.73 1.54
C ILE A 30 13.24 18.04 0.85
N ALA A 31 14.07 18.55 -0.07
CA ALA A 31 13.80 19.76 -0.84
C ALA A 31 12.56 19.58 -1.72
N ASP A 32 12.42 18.45 -2.41
CA ASP A 32 11.23 18.06 -3.17
C ASP A 32 10.01 18.02 -2.23
N TYR A 33 10.11 17.35 -1.08
CA TYR A 33 9.05 17.28 -0.07
C TYR A 33 8.74 18.62 0.64
N HIS A 34 9.66 19.56 0.72
CA HIS A 34 9.39 20.89 1.26
C HIS A 34 9.09 21.92 0.18
N GLY A 35 9.18 21.53 -1.09
CA GLY A 35 8.90 22.42 -2.21
C GLY A 35 9.91 23.56 -2.23
N ALA A 36 11.16 23.28 -1.81
CA ALA A 36 12.27 24.22 -1.80
C ALA A 36 12.78 24.47 -3.23
N MET A 37 11.85 24.81 -4.12
CA MET A 37 12.08 25.21 -5.50
C MET A 37 11.53 26.62 -5.67
N ILE A 38 12.23 27.44 -6.44
CA ILE A 38 11.95 28.88 -6.58
C ILE A 38 10.70 29.13 -7.47
N LEU A 39 10.15 28.10 -8.14
CA LEU A 39 9.08 28.24 -9.15
C LEU A 39 8.07 27.08 -9.07
N ASP A 40 6.77 27.37 -9.19
CA ASP A 40 5.73 26.36 -9.42
C ASP A 40 5.81 25.85 -10.87
N ALA A 41 6.41 24.67 -11.07
CA ALA A 41 6.53 24.05 -12.39
C ALA A 41 5.53 22.90 -12.55
N PRO A 42 4.92 22.73 -13.74
CA PRO A 42 4.07 21.57 -14.02
C PRO A 42 4.88 20.27 -13.95
N LYS A 43 4.19 19.13 -13.77
CA LYS A 43 4.84 17.82 -13.75
C LYS A 43 5.66 17.59 -15.03
N ARG A 44 6.85 16.99 -14.87
CA ARG A 44 7.76 16.71 -15.99
C ARG A 44 7.16 15.71 -16.96
N THR A 45 6.52 14.68 -16.41
CA THR A 45 5.92 13.60 -17.18
C THR A 45 4.48 13.32 -16.74
N SER A 46 3.83 12.41 -17.44
CA SER A 46 2.52 11.88 -17.08
C SER A 46 2.50 10.40 -17.48
N HIS A 47 1.51 9.65 -17.00
CA HIS A 47 1.37 8.25 -17.36
C HIS A 47 1.24 8.04 -18.87
N ALA A 48 0.35 8.77 -19.54
CA ALA A 48 0.18 8.68 -20.98
C ALA A 48 1.49 8.96 -21.77
N LYS A 49 2.27 9.97 -21.35
CA LYS A 49 3.56 10.28 -21.95
C LYS A 49 4.59 9.17 -21.70
N TYR A 50 4.63 8.65 -20.48
CA TYR A 50 5.55 7.58 -20.09
C TYR A 50 5.26 6.27 -20.81
N GLU A 51 3.99 5.90 -20.98
CA GLU A 51 3.61 4.71 -21.75
C GLU A 51 4.00 4.80 -23.21
N LYS A 52 3.84 5.98 -23.83
CA LYS A 52 4.32 6.22 -25.20
C LYS A 52 5.84 6.06 -25.28
N TYR A 53 6.57 6.71 -24.38
CA TYR A 53 8.02 6.57 -24.29
C TYR A 53 8.46 5.12 -24.08
N LYS A 54 7.77 4.38 -23.21
CA LYS A 54 8.02 2.96 -22.94
C LYS A 54 7.84 2.15 -24.22
N ARG A 55 6.73 2.30 -24.95
CA ARG A 55 6.53 1.61 -26.24
C ARG A 55 7.68 1.81 -27.22
N GLU A 56 8.24 3.02 -27.27
CA GLU A 56 9.32 3.36 -28.20
C GLU A 56 10.72 2.91 -27.72
N ASN A 57 10.98 2.89 -26.41
CA ASN A 57 12.34 2.74 -25.85
C ASN A 57 12.57 1.50 -24.97
N ASN A 58 11.61 0.56 -24.91
CA ASN A 58 11.66 -0.57 -23.99
C ASN A 58 12.49 -1.78 -24.44
N TYR A 59 13.27 -1.67 -25.51
CA TYR A 59 14.02 -2.78 -26.09
C TYR A 59 14.91 -3.51 -25.06
N ARG A 60 15.53 -2.78 -24.12
CA ARG A 60 16.37 -3.41 -23.07
C ARG A 60 15.56 -4.25 -22.08
N GLN A 61 14.34 -3.83 -21.74
CA GLN A 61 13.50 -4.60 -20.82
C GLN A 61 12.94 -5.82 -21.51
N ILE A 62 12.42 -5.67 -22.74
CA ILE A 62 11.92 -6.77 -23.58
C ILE A 62 13.00 -7.83 -23.75
N LEU A 63 14.23 -7.39 -24.02
CA LEU A 63 15.36 -8.29 -24.15
C LEU A 63 15.67 -9.04 -22.84
N LYS A 64 15.60 -8.38 -21.69
CA LYS A 64 15.76 -9.04 -20.38
C LYS A 64 14.68 -10.06 -20.10
N GLU A 65 13.42 -9.73 -20.40
CA GLU A 65 12.27 -10.63 -20.18
C GLU A 65 12.42 -11.90 -21.01
N ARG A 66 12.75 -11.77 -22.30
CA ARG A 66 13.04 -12.91 -23.18
C ARG A 66 14.26 -13.71 -22.71
N LEU A 67 15.37 -13.05 -22.35
CA LEU A 67 16.56 -13.74 -21.87
C LEU A 67 16.34 -14.45 -20.53
N ASP A 68 15.57 -13.86 -19.62
CA ASP A 68 15.21 -14.47 -18.33
C ASP A 68 14.28 -15.68 -18.49
N PHE A 69 13.41 -15.65 -19.50
CA PHE A 69 12.64 -16.83 -19.91
C PHE A 69 13.55 -17.93 -20.45
N LEU A 70 14.41 -17.61 -21.43
CA LEU A 70 15.34 -18.56 -22.03
C LEU A 70 16.29 -19.19 -21.01
N LEU A 71 16.76 -18.42 -20.03
CA LEU A 71 17.61 -18.89 -18.94
C LEU A 71 16.97 -20.00 -18.09
N ARG A 72 15.64 -20.01 -17.96
CA ARG A 72 14.90 -21.05 -17.24
C ARG A 72 14.65 -22.29 -18.10
N HIS A 73 14.68 -22.12 -19.42
CA HIS A 73 14.26 -23.13 -20.39
C HIS A 73 15.36 -23.49 -21.39
N SER A 74 16.64 -23.38 -21.02
CA SER A 74 17.75 -23.81 -21.90
C SER A 74 18.63 -24.81 -21.16
N LEU A 75 19.03 -25.87 -21.86
CA LEU A 75 19.82 -26.97 -21.29
C LEU A 75 21.32 -26.82 -21.59
N ASN A 76 21.65 -26.18 -22.71
CA ASN A 76 23.01 -25.90 -23.10
C ASN A 76 23.04 -24.62 -23.95
N PHE A 77 24.23 -24.16 -24.31
CA PHE A 77 24.39 -22.91 -25.06
C PHE A 77 23.85 -23.00 -26.50
N GLU A 78 23.90 -24.17 -27.12
CA GLU A 78 23.39 -24.37 -28.49
C GLU A 78 21.85 -24.31 -28.52
N ASP A 79 21.20 -25.01 -27.59
CA ASP A 79 19.76 -24.98 -27.34
C ASP A 79 19.31 -23.54 -27.00
N PHE A 80 20.07 -22.82 -26.16
CA PHE A 80 19.82 -21.41 -25.89
C PHE A 80 19.83 -20.56 -27.17
N LYS A 81 20.78 -20.75 -28.09
CA LYS A 81 20.83 -20.01 -29.35
C LYS A 81 19.63 -20.31 -30.26
N GLN A 82 19.26 -21.60 -30.38
CA GLN A 82 18.09 -21.99 -31.18
C GLN A 82 16.79 -21.38 -30.64
N LYS A 83 16.62 -21.39 -29.31
CA LYS A 83 15.46 -20.79 -28.65
C LYS A 83 15.48 -19.27 -28.68
N ALA A 84 16.65 -18.65 -28.58
CA ALA A 84 16.83 -17.20 -28.75
C ALA A 84 16.40 -16.76 -30.15
N HIS A 85 16.81 -17.49 -31.18
CA HIS A 85 16.36 -17.25 -32.56
C HIS A 85 14.83 -17.38 -32.69
N ALA A 86 14.23 -18.40 -32.07
CA ALA A 86 12.77 -18.57 -32.05
C ALA A 86 12.03 -17.40 -31.35
N LEU A 87 12.68 -16.71 -30.40
CA LEU A 87 12.19 -15.50 -29.74
C LEU A 87 12.71 -14.19 -30.37
N ASN A 88 13.13 -14.21 -31.63
CA ASN A 88 13.61 -13.03 -32.37
C ASN A 88 14.78 -12.32 -31.68
N ILE A 89 15.70 -13.09 -31.07
CA ILE A 89 16.95 -12.58 -30.51
C ILE A 89 18.13 -13.12 -31.30
N GLN A 90 18.92 -12.22 -31.85
CA GLN A 90 20.24 -12.51 -32.39
C GLN A 90 21.28 -12.46 -31.26
N VAL A 91 22.09 -13.52 -31.16
CA VAL A 91 23.16 -13.68 -30.18
C VAL A 91 24.50 -13.69 -30.91
N ASP A 92 25.40 -12.78 -30.55
CA ASP A 92 26.78 -12.71 -31.05
C ASP A 92 27.76 -12.88 -29.89
N GLU A 93 28.47 -14.00 -29.86
CA GLU A 93 29.37 -14.42 -28.77
C GLU A 93 30.82 -13.96 -28.97
N HIS A 94 31.15 -13.40 -30.13
CA HIS A 94 32.52 -13.08 -30.51
C HIS A 94 32.91 -11.63 -30.24
N HIS A 95 32.01 -10.84 -29.64
CA HIS A 95 32.29 -9.45 -29.35
C HIS A 95 33.35 -9.29 -28.26
N LYS A 96 34.28 -8.35 -28.46
CA LYS A 96 35.35 -8.05 -27.50
C LYS A 96 35.20 -6.65 -26.93
N SER A 97 35.08 -6.56 -25.62
CA SER A 97 35.09 -5.32 -24.84
C SER A 97 36.47 -5.05 -24.27
N LYS A 98 36.88 -3.78 -24.25
CA LYS A 98 38.15 -3.35 -23.64
C LYS A 98 38.22 -3.64 -22.15
N ASP A 99 37.09 -3.52 -21.46
CA ASP A 99 37.03 -3.63 -19.99
C ASP A 99 36.76 -5.05 -19.50
N TYR A 100 36.12 -5.88 -20.32
CA TYR A 100 35.54 -7.17 -19.90
C TYR A 100 35.96 -8.36 -20.76
N GLY A 101 36.84 -8.17 -21.75
CA GLY A 101 37.28 -9.24 -22.65
C GLY A 101 36.15 -9.71 -23.56
N GLN A 102 35.93 -11.02 -23.66
CA GLN A 102 34.86 -11.57 -24.48
C GLN A 102 33.48 -11.33 -23.83
N VAL A 103 32.54 -10.82 -24.61
CA VAL A 103 31.19 -10.46 -24.16
C VAL A 103 30.17 -10.89 -25.21
N ILE A 104 28.96 -11.19 -24.75
CA ILE A 104 27.86 -11.55 -25.64
C ILE A 104 27.05 -10.30 -25.99
N ASN A 105 26.80 -10.11 -27.28
CA ASN A 105 25.90 -9.10 -27.83
C ASN A 105 24.53 -9.73 -28.10
N TYR A 106 23.50 -8.98 -27.73
CA TYR A 106 22.11 -9.37 -27.89
C TYR A 106 21.34 -8.30 -28.65
N GLN A 107 20.61 -8.71 -29.69
CA GLN A 107 19.80 -7.80 -30.50
C GLN A 107 18.44 -8.40 -30.81
N LEU A 108 17.39 -7.60 -30.65
CA LEU A 108 16.03 -7.94 -31.06
C LEU A 108 15.91 -7.73 -32.57
N THR A 109 15.42 -8.74 -33.28
CA THR A 109 15.24 -8.67 -34.76
C THR A 109 13.85 -8.17 -35.16
N ASP A 110 12.88 -8.23 -34.26
CA ASP A 110 11.49 -7.83 -34.48
C ASP A 110 11.21 -6.36 -34.16
N LEU A 111 12.13 -5.68 -33.49
CA LEU A 111 12.03 -4.25 -33.16
C LEU A 111 13.18 -3.46 -33.81
N PRO A 112 12.99 -2.18 -34.15
CA PRO A 112 14.02 -1.34 -34.76
C PRO A 112 15.09 -0.92 -33.73
N GLN A 113 15.86 -1.89 -33.23
CA GLN A 113 16.95 -1.66 -32.29
C GLN A 113 18.20 -1.16 -33.05
N GLN A 114 18.60 0.09 -32.80
CA GLN A 114 19.74 0.70 -33.50
C GLN A 114 21.11 0.12 -33.08
N ARG A 115 21.26 -0.35 -31.83
CA ARG A 115 22.53 -0.84 -31.30
C ARG A 115 22.32 -2.11 -30.47
N PRO A 116 23.13 -3.17 -30.67
CA PRO A 116 23.05 -4.37 -29.85
C PRO A 116 23.38 -4.06 -28.38
N ALA A 117 22.74 -4.79 -27.47
CA ALA A 117 22.99 -4.67 -26.04
C ALA A 117 24.04 -5.70 -25.63
N ARG A 118 25.10 -5.24 -24.98
CA ARG A 118 26.15 -6.09 -24.39
C ARG A 118 25.66 -6.71 -23.08
N ASP A 119 26.01 -7.96 -22.80
CA ASP A 119 25.67 -8.70 -21.58
C ASP A 119 25.81 -7.88 -20.27
N TYR A 120 26.93 -7.19 -20.08
CA TYR A 120 27.22 -6.38 -18.89
C TYR A 120 26.47 -5.05 -18.86
N THR A 121 25.98 -4.56 -20.01
CA THR A 121 25.12 -3.38 -20.06
C THR A 121 23.68 -3.70 -19.67
N LEU A 122 23.24 -4.95 -19.88
CA LEU A 122 21.96 -5.43 -19.42
C LEU A 122 21.96 -5.60 -17.89
N ASN A 123 23.02 -6.17 -17.32
CA ASN A 123 23.18 -6.27 -15.88
C ASN A 123 24.64 -6.09 -15.44
N LYS A 124 24.99 -4.87 -15.03
CA LYS A 124 26.38 -4.52 -14.65
C LYS A 124 26.86 -5.18 -13.37
N LYS A 125 25.97 -5.46 -12.41
CA LYS A 125 26.36 -5.95 -11.07
C LYS A 125 26.68 -7.44 -11.08
N SER A 126 25.76 -8.26 -11.61
CA SER A 126 25.91 -9.72 -11.58
C SER A 126 26.36 -10.32 -12.91
N ARG A 127 26.36 -9.54 -14.01
CA ARG A 127 26.61 -10.02 -15.37
C ARG A 127 25.84 -11.31 -15.68
N LYS A 128 24.57 -11.37 -15.28
CA LYS A 128 23.69 -12.56 -15.38
C LYS A 128 23.70 -13.22 -16.77
N TYR A 129 23.90 -12.45 -17.83
CA TYR A 129 23.86 -12.90 -19.23
C TYR A 129 25.26 -13.12 -19.83
N SER A 130 26.32 -13.19 -19.03
CA SER A 130 27.65 -13.57 -19.52
C SER A 130 27.76 -15.07 -19.70
N PHE A 131 28.59 -15.53 -20.64
CA PHE A 131 28.77 -16.94 -20.98
C PHE A 131 28.88 -17.86 -19.75
N ASP A 132 29.81 -17.59 -18.85
CA ASP A 132 30.04 -18.40 -17.64
C ASP A 132 28.78 -18.55 -16.77
N LYS A 133 28.00 -17.47 -16.66
CA LYS A 133 26.76 -17.43 -15.86
C LYS A 133 25.59 -18.12 -16.54
N LEU A 134 25.57 -18.14 -17.88
CA LEU A 134 24.62 -18.94 -18.63
C LEU A 134 24.89 -20.43 -18.40
N VAL A 135 26.16 -20.85 -18.52
CA VAL A 135 26.56 -22.26 -18.31
C VAL A 135 26.22 -22.73 -16.89
N GLU A 136 26.60 -21.97 -15.86
CA GLU A 136 26.24 -22.25 -14.46
C GLU A 136 24.72 -22.38 -14.27
N ARG A 137 23.94 -21.54 -14.98
CA ARG A 137 22.47 -21.61 -14.89
C ARG A 137 21.91 -22.85 -15.60
N PHE A 138 22.47 -23.25 -16.73
CA PHE A 138 22.00 -24.40 -17.51
C PHE A 138 22.22 -25.72 -16.78
N GLU A 139 23.31 -25.86 -16.01
CA GLU A 139 23.58 -27.04 -15.17
C GLU A 139 22.48 -27.31 -14.15
N ASN A 140 21.74 -26.26 -13.75
CA ASN A 140 20.64 -26.38 -12.78
C ASN A 140 19.28 -26.72 -13.44
N ASN A 141 19.19 -26.71 -14.77
CA ASN A 141 17.94 -26.94 -15.50
C ASN A 141 17.80 -28.43 -15.87
N HIS A 142 16.63 -29.01 -15.63
CA HIS A 142 16.33 -30.41 -15.92
C HIS A 142 15.45 -30.52 -17.16
N ILE A 143 15.69 -31.54 -17.99
CA ILE A 143 15.01 -31.75 -19.28
C ILE A 143 13.47 -31.75 -19.15
N GLU A 144 12.95 -32.39 -18.10
CA GLU A 144 11.50 -32.52 -17.86
C GLU A 144 10.79 -31.19 -17.56
N GLY A 145 11.54 -30.14 -17.18
CA GLY A 145 10.99 -28.82 -16.85
C GLY A 145 11.16 -27.76 -17.94
N VAL A 146 11.68 -28.14 -19.12
CA VAL A 146 12.10 -27.20 -20.17
C VAL A 146 11.24 -27.35 -21.43
N TYR A 147 10.82 -26.23 -22.01
CA TYR A 147 10.11 -26.22 -23.30
C TYR A 147 11.04 -26.54 -24.47
N HIS A 148 10.50 -27.25 -25.47
CA HIS A 148 11.18 -27.45 -26.75
C HIS A 148 11.17 -26.19 -27.62
N VAL A 149 12.11 -26.08 -28.57
CA VAL A 149 12.28 -24.90 -29.43
C VAL A 149 10.97 -24.46 -30.11
N GLU A 150 10.17 -25.42 -30.57
CA GLU A 150 8.88 -25.16 -31.25
C GLU A 150 7.83 -24.53 -30.32
N GLN A 151 7.87 -24.90 -29.04
CA GLN A 151 6.89 -24.45 -28.03
C GLN A 151 7.28 -23.13 -27.37
N ILE A 152 8.56 -22.74 -27.43
CA ILE A 152 9.11 -21.57 -26.74
C ILE A 152 8.36 -20.28 -27.07
N LYS A 153 8.02 -20.07 -28.34
CA LYS A 153 7.31 -18.85 -28.76
C LYS A 153 5.92 -18.77 -28.13
N GLN A 154 5.18 -19.88 -28.14
CA GLN A 154 3.84 -19.95 -27.56
C GLN A 154 3.88 -19.87 -26.03
N ALA A 155 4.76 -20.63 -25.38
CA ALA A 155 4.92 -20.61 -23.93
C ALA A 155 5.31 -19.22 -23.40
N PHE A 156 6.21 -18.52 -24.11
CA PHE A 156 6.56 -17.14 -23.79
C PHE A 156 5.37 -16.19 -23.92
N GLN A 157 4.57 -16.32 -24.98
CA GLN A 157 3.36 -15.53 -25.17
C GLN A 157 2.32 -15.80 -24.07
N GLU A 158 2.09 -17.05 -23.70
CA GLU A 158 1.17 -17.42 -22.63
C GLU A 158 1.63 -16.88 -21.25
N GLU A 159 2.93 -16.94 -20.94
CA GLU A 159 3.46 -16.36 -19.70
C GLU A 159 3.35 -14.84 -19.71
N HIS A 160 3.65 -14.19 -20.84
CA HIS A 160 3.47 -12.75 -20.99
C HIS A 160 2.01 -12.32 -20.87
N GLN A 161 1.08 -13.05 -21.48
CA GLN A 161 -0.35 -12.80 -21.37
C GLN A 161 -0.82 -12.95 -19.92
N LYS A 162 -0.33 -13.94 -19.16
CA LYS A 162 -0.64 -14.05 -17.72
C LYS A 162 -0.14 -12.84 -16.93
N ILE A 163 1.01 -12.28 -17.29
CA ILE A 163 1.56 -11.07 -16.66
C ILE A 163 0.78 -9.81 -17.07
N GLU A 164 0.34 -9.72 -18.33
CA GLU A 164 -0.47 -8.60 -18.84
C GLU A 164 -1.93 -8.65 -18.36
N GLN A 165 -2.48 -9.84 -18.14
CA GLN A 165 -3.82 -10.06 -17.55
C GLN A 165 -3.86 -9.72 -16.06
N GLU A 166 -2.72 -9.47 -15.40
CA GLU A 166 -2.74 -8.87 -14.07
C GLU A 166 -3.45 -7.51 -14.19
N PRO A 167 -4.61 -7.32 -13.52
CA PRO A 167 -5.39 -6.11 -13.70
C PRO A 167 -4.55 -4.89 -13.30
N ASP A 168 -4.45 -3.93 -14.21
CA ASP A 168 -3.92 -2.61 -13.88
C ASP A 168 -4.89 -1.96 -12.90
N LEU A 169 -4.35 -1.45 -11.81
CA LEU A 169 -5.14 -0.81 -10.77
C LEU A 169 -5.18 0.68 -11.06
N GLU A 170 -6.39 1.18 -11.25
CA GLU A 170 -6.66 2.60 -11.51
C GLU A 170 -7.29 3.23 -10.27
N PHE A 171 -6.72 4.35 -9.81
CA PHE A 171 -7.23 5.10 -8.67
C PHE A 171 -7.36 6.57 -8.98
N VAL A 172 -8.46 7.18 -8.54
CA VAL A 172 -8.61 8.63 -8.56
C VAL A 172 -8.21 9.16 -7.18
N ILE A 173 -7.09 9.88 -7.15
CA ILE A 173 -6.55 10.53 -5.96
C ILE A 173 -7.07 11.96 -5.94
N GLN A 174 -7.88 12.25 -4.94
CA GLN A 174 -8.51 13.54 -4.77
C GLN A 174 -7.50 14.56 -4.21
N PRO A 175 -7.66 15.87 -4.51
CA PRO A 175 -6.73 16.90 -4.05
C PRO A 175 -6.49 16.89 -2.54
N TRP A 176 -7.52 16.60 -1.74
CA TRP A 176 -7.43 16.55 -0.27
C TRP A 176 -6.58 15.39 0.27
N GLN A 177 -6.36 14.33 -0.53
CA GLN A 177 -5.50 13.19 -0.15
C GLN A 177 -4.01 13.51 -0.37
N ILE A 178 -3.73 14.59 -1.10
CA ILE A 178 -2.38 14.99 -1.48
C ILE A 178 -1.86 15.95 -0.43
N GLU A 179 -0.89 15.48 0.34
CA GLU A 179 -0.17 16.31 1.28
C GLU A 179 0.76 17.28 0.55
N LYS A 180 1.34 16.81 -0.56
CA LYS A 180 2.15 17.67 -1.41
C LYS A 180 2.16 17.25 -2.86
N ASP A 181 2.00 18.23 -3.74
CA ASP A 181 2.21 18.07 -5.17
C ASP A 181 3.58 18.64 -5.57
N THR A 182 4.41 17.82 -6.20
CA THR A 182 5.73 18.24 -6.71
C THR A 182 5.87 17.94 -8.20
N MET A 183 6.90 18.53 -8.80
CA MET A 183 7.20 18.37 -10.22
C MET A 183 7.41 16.90 -10.65
N ASN A 184 7.88 16.05 -9.72
CA ASN A 184 8.27 14.66 -10.02
C ASN A 184 7.35 13.62 -9.38
N ALA A 185 6.48 14.00 -8.44
CA ALA A 185 5.63 13.08 -7.71
C ALA A 185 4.47 13.81 -7.02
N ILE A 186 3.47 13.06 -6.59
CA ILE A 186 2.59 13.49 -5.50
C ILE A 186 2.94 12.70 -4.25
N TYR A 187 2.74 13.33 -3.11
CA TYR A 187 2.90 12.75 -1.79
C TYR A 187 1.51 12.62 -1.18
N VAL A 188 1.05 11.38 -1.04
CA VAL A 188 -0.31 11.05 -0.59
C VAL A 188 -0.23 10.61 0.86
N ARG A 189 -0.99 11.24 1.73
CA ARG A 189 -1.08 10.83 3.13
C ARG A 189 -1.93 9.56 3.21
N VAL A 190 -1.41 8.56 3.91
CA VAL A 190 -2.05 7.26 4.08
C VAL A 190 -1.87 6.76 5.51
N GLU A 191 -2.86 6.00 5.95
CA GLU A 191 -2.82 5.28 7.23
C GLU A 191 -2.45 3.83 6.97
N TYR A 192 -1.35 3.37 7.56
CA TYR A 192 -0.84 2.02 7.43
C TYR A 192 -0.92 1.29 8.79
N GLY A 193 -1.99 0.53 9.00
CA GLY A 193 -2.19 -0.20 10.26
C GLY A 193 -2.80 0.66 11.38
N ARG A 194 -2.72 0.18 12.63
CA ARG A 194 -3.50 0.75 13.75
C ARG A 194 -3.01 2.13 14.21
N TYR A 195 -1.73 2.48 13.97
CA TYR A 195 -1.11 3.74 14.43
C TYR A 195 0.06 4.24 13.54
N GLU A 196 0.26 3.71 12.33
CA GLU A 196 1.33 4.22 11.45
C GLU A 196 0.74 5.14 10.39
N GLU A 197 0.69 6.43 10.67
CA GLU A 197 0.44 7.45 9.65
C GLU A 197 1.72 7.68 8.86
N GLY A 198 1.58 7.97 7.56
CA GLY A 198 2.73 8.33 6.76
C GLY A 198 2.35 8.76 5.36
N VAL A 199 3.37 8.97 4.54
CA VAL A 199 3.23 9.58 3.23
C VAL A 199 3.82 8.65 2.18
N ILE A 200 3.04 8.38 1.15
CA ILE A 200 3.49 7.59 -0.01
C ILE A 200 3.86 8.53 -1.14
N LYS A 201 5.06 8.33 -1.68
CA LYS A 201 5.51 8.99 -2.90
C LYS A 201 4.99 8.24 -4.11
N ILE A 202 4.10 8.85 -4.88
CA ILE A 202 3.62 8.34 -6.17
C ILE A 202 4.28 9.18 -7.29
N PRO A 203 5.14 8.57 -8.13
CA PRO A 203 5.82 9.31 -9.20
C PRO A 203 4.89 9.86 -10.27
N ASP A 204 5.30 10.95 -10.91
CA ASP A 204 4.60 11.62 -12.01
C ASP A 204 4.33 10.72 -13.22
N TYR A 205 5.25 9.82 -13.56
CA TYR A 205 5.09 8.86 -14.66
C TYR A 205 3.99 7.81 -14.43
N LYS A 206 3.38 7.77 -13.24
CA LYS A 206 2.22 6.92 -12.91
C LYS A 206 0.93 7.71 -12.76
N LEU A 207 0.94 9.01 -13.08
CA LEU A 207 -0.15 9.93 -12.80
C LEU A 207 -0.56 10.67 -14.06
N ASP A 208 -1.86 10.84 -14.25
CA ASP A 208 -2.44 11.81 -15.18
C ASP A 208 -3.29 12.79 -14.39
N LYS A 209 -3.07 14.10 -14.62
CA LYS A 209 -3.81 15.16 -13.94
C LYS A 209 -5.16 15.37 -14.65
N LEU A 210 -6.24 15.42 -13.87
CA LEU A 210 -7.60 15.68 -14.34
C LEU A 210 -7.93 17.18 -14.26
N GLU A 211 -8.97 17.60 -14.99
CA GLU A 211 -9.39 19.01 -15.10
C GLU A 211 -9.87 19.59 -13.75
N ASP A 212 -10.40 18.75 -12.87
CA ASP A 212 -10.87 19.09 -11.52
C ASP A 212 -9.73 19.22 -10.50
N GLY A 213 -8.47 19.02 -10.91
CA GLY A 213 -7.30 19.05 -10.05
C GLY A 213 -6.98 17.72 -9.36
N SER A 214 -7.80 16.69 -9.54
CA SER A 214 -7.51 15.33 -9.06
C SER A 214 -6.49 14.62 -9.96
N TYR A 215 -5.94 13.50 -9.50
CA TYR A 215 -5.00 12.69 -10.27
C TYR A 215 -5.52 11.28 -10.47
N LYS A 216 -5.46 10.79 -11.71
CA LYS A 216 -5.64 9.37 -12.00
C LYS A 216 -4.29 8.66 -11.91
N ALA A 217 -4.17 7.72 -10.98
CA ALA A 217 -2.98 6.92 -10.72
C ALA A 217 -3.11 5.52 -11.31
N TYR A 218 -2.02 5.05 -11.92
CA TYR A 218 -1.94 3.76 -12.61
C TYR A 218 -0.80 2.93 -12.01
N PHE A 219 -1.12 1.75 -11.49
CA PHE A 219 -0.08 0.86 -10.97
C PHE A 219 -0.47 -0.61 -10.96
N LYS A 220 0.55 -1.48 -10.94
CA LYS A 220 0.38 -2.93 -10.89
C LYS A 220 0.45 -3.46 -9.47
N ASN A 221 -0.13 -4.63 -9.23
CA ASN A 221 -0.08 -5.31 -7.92
C ASN A 221 1.36 -5.51 -7.39
N LYS A 222 2.31 -5.81 -8.29
CA LYS A 222 3.72 -6.08 -7.96
C LYS A 222 4.58 -4.83 -7.78
N ASP A 223 4.08 -3.66 -8.18
CA ASP A 223 4.82 -2.40 -8.08
C ASP A 223 5.21 -2.10 -6.63
N SER A 224 6.34 -1.47 -6.42
CA SER A 224 6.81 -1.08 -5.09
C SER A 224 6.73 0.44 -4.93
N PHE A 225 6.12 0.88 -3.84
CA PHE A 225 5.98 2.28 -3.45
C PHE A 225 6.69 2.52 -2.14
N TYR A 226 7.33 3.68 -1.99
CA TYR A 226 8.03 4.00 -0.75
C TYR A 226 7.11 4.73 0.21
N PHE A 227 6.84 4.12 1.36
CA PHE A 227 6.11 4.70 2.48
C PHE A 227 7.09 5.37 3.43
N ILE A 228 6.84 6.65 3.70
CA ILE A 228 7.63 7.51 4.57
C ILE A 228 6.84 7.71 5.85
N ASN A 229 7.43 7.33 6.98
CA ASN A 229 6.91 7.62 8.30
C ASN A 229 7.85 8.62 9.00
N ASP A 230 7.31 9.42 9.91
CA ASP A 230 8.10 10.34 10.75
C ASP A 230 9.21 9.61 11.52
N GLU A 231 8.93 8.37 11.94
CA GLU A 231 9.95 7.45 12.42
C GLU A 231 10.66 6.75 11.25
N ALA A 232 11.91 7.14 11.00
CA ALA A 232 12.72 6.60 9.89
C ALA A 232 12.78 5.06 9.87
N ASN A 233 12.80 4.41 11.05
CA ASN A 233 12.85 2.95 11.17
C ASN A 233 11.55 2.24 10.72
N LYS A 234 10.44 2.97 10.62
CA LYS A 234 9.14 2.45 10.15
C LYS A 234 8.92 2.68 8.66
N SER A 235 9.78 3.46 7.99
CA SER A 235 9.71 3.70 6.54
C SER A 235 10.07 2.44 5.75
N LYS A 236 9.21 2.04 4.80
CA LYS A 236 9.32 0.75 4.11
C LYS A 236 8.76 0.79 2.70
N PHE A 237 9.10 -0.23 1.90
CA PHE A 237 8.47 -0.43 0.59
C PHE A 237 7.15 -1.18 0.74
N LEU A 238 6.08 -0.61 0.22
CA LEU A 238 4.76 -1.24 0.12
C LEU A 238 4.53 -1.75 -1.30
N LYS A 239 3.83 -2.88 -1.43
CA LYS A 239 3.42 -3.40 -2.74
C LYS A 239 2.16 -2.70 -3.26
N GLY A 240 2.02 -2.63 -4.57
CA GLY A 240 0.85 -2.08 -5.25
C GLY A 240 -0.44 -2.79 -4.82
N ALA A 241 -0.40 -4.10 -4.58
CA ALA A 241 -1.54 -4.85 -4.03
C ALA A 241 -1.95 -4.45 -2.61
N VAL A 242 -1.05 -3.81 -1.85
CA VAL A 242 -1.35 -3.26 -0.51
C VAL A 242 -1.80 -1.81 -0.65
N LEU A 243 -1.15 -1.05 -1.53
CA LEU A 243 -1.52 0.32 -1.84
C LEU A 243 -2.91 0.42 -2.47
N SER A 244 -3.26 -0.51 -3.36
CA SER A 244 -4.57 -0.56 -4.00
C SER A 244 -5.67 -0.69 -2.98
N LYS A 245 -5.46 -1.53 -1.97
CA LYS A 245 -6.40 -1.68 -0.88
C LYS A 245 -6.54 -0.40 -0.07
N ILE A 246 -5.41 0.24 0.29
CA ILE A 246 -5.36 1.52 1.01
C ILE A 246 -6.08 2.64 0.24
N LEU A 247 -5.92 2.71 -1.09
CA LEU A 247 -6.50 3.76 -1.93
C LEU A 247 -7.95 3.48 -2.37
N SER A 248 -8.33 2.23 -2.63
CA SER A 248 -9.72 1.82 -2.95
C SER A 248 -10.65 1.94 -1.76
N GLY A 249 -10.11 1.85 -0.55
CA GLY A 249 -10.92 1.55 0.62
C GLY A 249 -11.47 0.14 0.70
N GLU A 250 -11.00 -0.76 -0.17
CA GLU A 250 -11.34 -2.18 -0.15
C GLU A 250 -10.37 -3.04 0.64
N SER A 251 -9.23 -2.50 1.11
CA SER A 251 -8.86 -2.99 2.42
C SER A 251 -9.96 -2.55 3.37
N GLY A 252 -10.31 -3.41 4.30
CA GLY A 252 -10.56 -2.91 5.65
C GLY A 252 -9.34 -2.18 6.25
N THR A 253 -8.64 -1.34 5.48
CA THR A 253 -7.49 -0.45 5.73
C THR A 253 -7.49 0.77 4.77
N ILE A 254 -8.61 1.16 4.12
CA ILE A 254 -9.31 2.27 4.77
C ILE A 254 -9.86 1.57 6.00
N LEU A 255 -9.17 1.76 7.13
CA LEU A 255 -9.99 1.99 8.28
C LEU A 255 -10.79 3.17 7.77
N GLN A 256 -12.04 2.88 7.37
CA GLN A 256 -13.05 3.86 7.70
C GLN A 256 -12.67 4.21 9.13
N ARG A 257 -12.99 5.39 9.60
CA ARG A 257 -13.51 5.34 10.94
C ARG A 257 -14.75 4.37 10.97
N LYS A 258 -14.64 3.06 10.70
CA LYS A 258 -14.60 2.05 11.74
C LYS A 258 -13.63 2.52 12.81
N ASN A 259 -13.99 3.62 13.44
CA ASN A 259 -13.68 3.87 14.81
C ASN A 259 -13.87 2.49 15.45
N SER A 260 -12.85 1.91 16.09
CA SER A 260 -13.05 0.58 16.68
C SER A 260 -14.34 0.63 17.51
N ALA A 261 -14.60 1.78 18.13
CA ALA A 261 -15.87 2.23 18.65
C ALA A 261 -17.13 1.96 17.78
N ILE A 262 -17.20 2.32 16.49
CA ILE A 262 -18.37 2.05 15.61
C ILE A 262 -18.52 0.56 15.30
N GLN A 263 -17.42 -0.15 15.08
CA GLN A 263 -17.48 -1.59 14.86
C GLN A 263 -17.88 -2.33 16.14
N ASN A 264 -17.27 -1.95 17.27
CA ASN A 264 -17.64 -2.37 18.61
C ASN A 264 -19.12 -2.08 18.86
N VAL A 265 -19.62 -0.88 18.55
CA VAL A 265 -21.06 -0.54 18.65
C VAL A 265 -21.92 -1.49 17.81
N ARG A 266 -21.55 -1.79 16.56
CA ARG A 266 -22.34 -2.70 15.70
C ARG A 266 -22.31 -4.14 16.23
N GLU A 267 -21.16 -4.62 16.68
CA GLU A 267 -20.98 -5.93 17.31
C GLU A 267 -21.76 -6.02 18.63
N MET A 268 -21.76 -4.95 19.43
CA MET A 268 -22.57 -4.83 20.66
C MET A 268 -24.07 -4.84 20.36
N VAL A 269 -24.53 -4.10 19.35
CA VAL A 269 -25.95 -4.09 18.95
C VAL A 269 -26.37 -5.46 18.44
N ALA A 270 -25.51 -6.15 17.68
CA ALA A 270 -25.77 -7.51 17.20
C ALA A 270 -25.80 -8.52 18.36
N ALA A 271 -24.86 -8.44 19.29
CA ALA A 271 -24.84 -9.28 20.49
C ALA A 271 -26.09 -9.05 21.37
N LEU A 272 -26.48 -7.80 21.60
CA LEU A 272 -27.69 -7.45 22.34
C LEU A 272 -28.97 -7.95 21.63
N ASN A 273 -29.03 -7.85 20.30
CA ASN A 273 -30.15 -8.38 19.52
C ASN A 273 -30.23 -9.91 19.63
N LEU A 274 -29.10 -10.62 19.52
CA LEU A 274 -29.04 -12.07 19.67
C LEU A 274 -29.46 -12.53 21.07
N ILE A 275 -29.10 -11.79 22.11
CA ILE A 275 -29.52 -12.06 23.50
C ILE A 275 -31.03 -11.82 23.65
N SER A 276 -31.53 -10.71 23.10
CA SER A 276 -32.96 -10.39 23.10
C SER A 276 -33.80 -11.44 22.34
N GLU A 277 -33.27 -12.01 21.26
CA GLU A 277 -33.93 -13.06 20.46
C GLU A 277 -33.93 -14.42 21.16
N ARG A 278 -32.95 -14.70 22.03
CA ARG A 278 -32.75 -16.02 22.65
C ARG A 278 -33.34 -16.18 24.05
N GLN A 279 -34.06 -15.20 24.59
CA GLN A 279 -34.66 -15.22 25.94
C GLN A 279 -33.77 -15.89 27.01
N VAL A 280 -32.48 -15.55 27.03
CA VAL A 280 -31.55 -16.16 27.99
C VAL A 280 -31.66 -15.43 29.32
N ASN A 281 -31.97 -16.18 30.38
CA ASN A 281 -32.07 -15.72 31.77
C ASN A 281 -30.96 -14.70 32.12
N GLY A 282 -31.38 -13.55 32.62
CA GLY A 282 -30.62 -12.30 32.63
C GLY A 282 -29.24 -12.35 33.30
N GLU A 283 -29.03 -13.24 34.27
CA GLU A 283 -27.76 -13.34 35.01
C GLU A 283 -26.61 -13.90 34.15
N LYS A 284 -26.87 -14.88 33.26
CA LYS A 284 -25.82 -15.49 32.42
C LYS A 284 -25.42 -14.62 31.24
N ALA A 285 -26.31 -13.74 30.77
CA ALA A 285 -26.01 -12.82 29.68
C ALA A 285 -24.97 -11.75 30.08
N VAL A 286 -24.98 -11.32 31.35
CA VAL A 286 -24.00 -10.36 31.90
C VAL A 286 -22.62 -11.02 32.05
N GLU A 287 -22.55 -12.28 32.49
CA GLU A 287 -21.30 -13.05 32.53
C GLU A 287 -20.69 -13.29 31.13
N VAL A 288 -21.52 -13.54 30.11
CA VAL A 288 -21.06 -13.75 28.72
C VAL A 288 -20.63 -12.44 28.06
N LEU A 289 -21.21 -11.30 28.45
CA LEU A 289 -20.81 -9.97 27.95
C LEU A 289 -19.52 -9.46 28.61
N GLY A 290 -19.25 -9.82 29.87
CA GLY A 290 -17.94 -9.75 30.50
C GLY A 290 -17.26 -8.37 30.53
N GLN A 291 -15.98 -8.38 30.92
CA GLN A 291 -15.12 -7.19 31.05
C GLN A 291 -14.84 -6.53 29.70
N LYS A 292 -14.73 -7.34 28.64
CA LYS A 292 -14.44 -6.89 27.27
C LYS A 292 -15.51 -5.94 26.71
N PHE A 293 -16.78 -6.17 27.01
CA PHE A 293 -17.86 -5.26 26.59
C PHE A 293 -17.76 -3.91 27.29
N MET A 294 -17.41 -3.89 28.58
CA MET A 294 -17.20 -2.64 29.34
C MET A 294 -15.99 -1.88 28.83
N ASP A 295 -14.89 -2.58 28.52
CA ASP A 295 -13.70 -2.00 27.91
C ASP A 295 -14.02 -1.36 26.54
N ASP A 296 -14.84 -2.03 25.73
CA ASP A 296 -15.27 -1.51 24.43
C ASP A 296 -16.17 -0.27 24.57
N VAL A 297 -17.03 -0.19 25.60
CA VAL A 297 -17.84 1.01 25.92
C VAL A 297 -16.95 2.18 26.34
N GLU A 298 -15.92 1.91 27.13
CA GLU A 298 -14.95 2.92 27.58
C GLU A 298 -14.12 3.46 26.40
N GLN A 299 -13.66 2.58 25.51
CA GLN A 299 -12.98 2.97 24.27
C GLN A 299 -13.86 3.86 23.36
N ILE A 300 -15.18 3.61 23.30
CA ILE A 300 -16.10 4.47 22.56
C ILE A 300 -16.16 5.89 23.17
N LYS A 301 -16.15 6.01 24.49
CA LYS A 301 -16.13 7.32 25.19
C LYS A 301 -14.83 8.08 24.93
N GLU A 302 -13.68 7.41 25.03
CA GLU A 302 -12.38 8.02 24.76
C GLU A 302 -12.29 8.52 23.30
N ALA A 303 -12.80 7.74 22.35
CA ALA A 303 -12.83 8.14 20.94
C ALA A 303 -13.69 9.40 20.70
N LEU A 304 -14.82 9.54 21.42
CA LEU A 304 -15.64 10.76 21.38
C LEU A 304 -14.89 11.97 21.97
N GLN A 305 -14.19 11.79 23.09
CA GLN A 305 -13.41 12.86 23.72
C GLN A 305 -12.26 13.33 22.82
N ASN A 306 -11.57 12.39 22.16
CA ASN A 306 -10.50 12.72 21.22
C ASN A 306 -11.01 13.49 19.99
N LEU A 307 -12.18 13.12 19.47
CA LEU A 307 -12.83 13.88 18.39
C LEU A 307 -13.19 15.31 18.83
N ASP A 308 -13.75 15.46 20.03
CA ASP A 308 -14.11 16.77 20.58
C ASP A 308 -12.85 17.65 20.76
N ALA A 309 -11.76 17.09 21.27
CA ALA A 309 -10.47 17.79 21.41
C ALA A 309 -9.89 18.20 20.04
N HIS A 310 -9.99 17.33 19.03
CA HIS A 310 -9.49 17.61 17.69
C HIS A 310 -10.30 18.71 16.99
N ILE A 311 -11.64 18.67 17.10
CA ILE A 311 -12.53 19.72 16.60
C ILE A 311 -12.21 21.05 17.28
N LEU A 312 -11.98 21.04 18.60
CA LEU A 312 -11.64 22.25 19.36
C LEU A 312 -10.32 22.85 18.89
N LYS A 313 -9.27 22.03 18.74
CA LYS A 313 -7.96 22.46 18.24
C LYS A 313 -8.04 23.06 16.84
N GLN A 314 -8.78 22.44 15.91
CA GLN A 314 -8.96 22.97 14.55
C GLN A 314 -9.79 24.26 14.54
N ASN A 315 -10.82 24.36 15.38
CA ASN A 315 -11.59 25.61 15.55
C ASN A 315 -10.73 26.74 16.12
N GLU A 316 -9.82 26.45 17.04
CA GLU A 316 -8.88 27.44 17.59
C GLU A 316 -7.88 27.90 16.54
N GLN A 317 -7.30 26.99 15.76
CA GLN A 317 -6.40 27.34 14.65
C GLN A 317 -7.08 28.26 13.64
N LEU A 318 -8.35 28.01 13.32
CA LEU A 318 -9.15 28.88 12.45
C LEU A 318 -9.49 30.26 13.03
N LYS A 319 -9.38 30.47 14.34
CA LYS A 319 -9.57 31.81 14.93
C LYS A 319 -8.38 32.73 14.68
N TYR A 320 -7.18 32.16 14.50
CA TYR A 320 -5.93 32.91 14.36
C TYR A 320 -5.40 32.93 12.91
N GLU A 321 -5.83 32.01 12.05
CA GLU A 321 -5.48 31.95 10.62
C GLU A 321 -6.65 32.41 9.73
N ASN A 322 -6.38 33.05 8.59
CA ASN A 322 -7.42 33.39 7.61
C ASN A 322 -8.12 32.11 7.12
N PRO A 323 -9.44 31.95 7.29
CA PRO A 323 -10.12 30.69 7.04
C PRO A 323 -10.24 30.39 5.54
N THR A 324 -9.37 29.52 5.02
CA THR A 324 -9.47 28.92 3.68
C THR A 324 -10.71 28.02 3.58
N GLU A 325 -11.38 27.97 2.42
CA GLU A 325 -12.52 27.06 2.13
C GLU A 325 -12.21 25.60 2.52
N GLU A 326 -10.98 25.17 2.29
CA GLU A 326 -10.48 23.84 2.62
C GLU A 326 -10.51 23.52 4.13
N ASN A 327 -10.19 24.51 4.98
CA ASN A 327 -10.18 24.32 6.43
C ASN A 327 -11.60 24.25 7.01
N LYS A 328 -12.56 24.98 6.40
CA LYS A 328 -13.98 24.90 6.78
C LYS A 328 -14.57 23.53 6.44
N LEU A 329 -14.19 22.94 5.31
CA LEU A 329 -14.62 21.60 4.90
C LEU A 329 -14.08 20.50 5.83
N LYS A 330 -12.83 20.62 6.28
CA LYS A 330 -12.21 19.69 7.25
C LYS A 330 -12.97 19.63 8.58
N ILE A 331 -13.33 20.80 9.14
CA ILE A 331 -14.08 20.87 10.39
C ILE A 331 -15.49 20.31 10.23
N LYS A 332 -16.15 20.60 9.10
CA LYS A 332 -17.50 20.07 8.80
C LYS A 332 -17.50 18.55 8.72
N ALA A 333 -16.45 17.94 8.16
CA ALA A 333 -16.29 16.49 8.10
C ALA A 333 -16.11 15.88 9.51
N LEU A 334 -15.25 16.47 10.35
CA LEU A 334 -15.04 16.02 11.74
C LEU A 334 -16.32 16.11 12.57
N GLN A 335 -17.10 17.19 12.39
CA GLN A 335 -18.39 17.36 13.05
C GLN A 335 -19.41 16.30 12.61
N LEU A 336 -19.43 15.94 11.32
CA LEU A 336 -20.29 14.89 10.78
C LEU A 336 -19.95 13.52 11.39
N GLU A 337 -18.66 13.21 11.49
CA GLU A 337 -18.17 11.95 12.05
C GLU A 337 -18.50 11.81 13.54
N ARG A 338 -18.25 12.88 14.30
CA ARG A 338 -18.59 12.96 15.73
C ARG A 338 -20.09 12.78 15.96
N LYS A 339 -20.92 13.35 15.10
CA LYS A 339 -22.39 13.21 15.16
C LYS A 339 -22.85 11.78 14.92
N ASP A 340 -22.29 11.09 13.92
CA ASP A 340 -22.65 9.70 13.61
C ASP A 340 -22.23 8.75 14.73
N LEU A 341 -21.00 8.88 15.23
CA LEU A 341 -20.50 8.09 16.36
C LEU A 341 -21.37 8.27 17.62
N GLN A 342 -21.73 9.51 17.95
CA GLN A 342 -22.57 9.82 19.09
C GLN A 342 -23.98 9.20 18.96
N ALA A 343 -24.58 9.25 17.77
CA ALA A 343 -25.88 8.66 17.51
C ALA A 343 -25.85 7.13 17.67
N GLN A 344 -24.77 6.48 17.22
CA GLN A 344 -24.58 5.05 17.37
C GLN A 344 -24.33 4.64 18.82
N TYR A 345 -23.50 5.39 19.55
CA TYR A 345 -23.28 5.19 20.99
C TYR A 345 -24.57 5.29 21.81
N GLN A 346 -25.41 6.29 21.53
CA GLN A 346 -26.71 6.44 22.19
C GLN A 346 -27.65 5.26 21.93
N LYS A 347 -27.61 4.64 20.75
CA LYS A 347 -28.39 3.42 20.46
C LYS A 347 -27.96 2.26 21.34
N VAL A 348 -26.66 2.10 21.60
CA VAL A 348 -26.13 1.07 22.51
C VAL A 348 -26.60 1.32 23.94
N ILE A 349 -26.42 2.53 24.46
CA ILE A 349 -26.86 2.87 25.83
C ILE A 349 -28.37 2.69 25.98
N LYS A 350 -29.17 3.12 25.00
CA LYS A 350 -30.63 2.99 25.08
C LYS A 350 -31.05 1.52 25.13
N LYS A 351 -30.42 0.66 24.31
CA LYS A 351 -30.68 -0.79 24.32
C LYS A 351 -30.23 -1.45 25.62
N MET A 352 -29.12 -1.01 26.19
CA MET A 352 -28.64 -1.45 27.50
C MET A 352 -29.65 -1.10 28.60
N LYS A 353 -30.09 0.16 28.67
CA LYS A 353 -31.11 0.59 29.65
C LYS A 353 -32.44 -0.16 29.51
N THR A 354 -32.89 -0.46 28.29
CA THR A 354 -34.11 -1.26 28.09
C THR A 354 -33.93 -2.72 28.50
N TYR A 355 -32.70 -3.23 28.41
CA TYR A 355 -32.36 -4.57 28.87
C TYR A 355 -32.29 -4.63 30.39
N ASP A 356 -31.63 -3.66 31.04
CA ASP A 356 -31.56 -3.54 32.49
C ASP A 356 -32.96 -3.37 33.10
N ALA A 357 -33.79 -2.48 32.53
CA ALA A 357 -35.19 -2.32 32.95
C ALA A 357 -36.04 -3.58 32.69
N GLY A 358 -35.75 -4.33 31.62
CA GLY A 358 -36.40 -5.60 31.33
C GLY A 358 -36.02 -6.69 32.35
N GLN A 359 -34.78 -6.70 32.83
CA GLN A 359 -34.33 -7.59 33.92
C GLN A 359 -34.97 -7.22 35.26
N GLU A 360 -35.06 -5.94 35.59
CA GLU A 360 -35.72 -5.48 36.82
C GLU A 360 -37.20 -5.93 36.83
N ILE A 361 -37.95 -5.74 35.75
CA ILE A 361 -39.35 -6.18 35.63
C ILE A 361 -39.48 -7.71 35.70
N MET A 362 -38.53 -8.46 35.14
CA MET A 362 -38.55 -9.92 35.19
C MET A 362 -38.22 -10.45 36.60
N ASN A 363 -37.27 -9.81 37.29
CA ASN A 363 -36.89 -10.13 38.66
C ASN A 363 -38.01 -9.76 39.66
N GLU A 364 -38.70 -8.63 39.46
CA GLU A 364 -39.89 -8.26 40.23
C GLU A 364 -41.00 -9.29 40.06
N LYS A 365 -41.28 -9.75 38.82
CA LYS A 365 -42.26 -10.82 38.56
C LYS A 365 -41.86 -12.17 39.16
N ILE A 366 -40.57 -12.51 39.17
CA ILE A 366 -40.07 -13.72 39.83
C ILE A 366 -40.25 -13.60 41.35
N HIS A 367 -39.99 -12.43 41.94
CA HIS A 367 -40.23 -12.16 43.36
C HIS A 367 -41.73 -12.19 43.72
N GLU A 368 -42.60 -11.61 42.89
CA GLU A 368 -44.06 -11.70 43.07
C GLU A 368 -44.54 -13.14 43.00
N ASN A 369 -44.07 -13.92 42.02
CA ASN A 369 -44.44 -15.34 41.86
C ASN A 369 -43.96 -16.21 43.03
N ILE A 370 -42.77 -15.93 43.59
CA ILE A 370 -42.25 -16.62 44.78
C ILE A 370 -43.07 -16.23 46.03
N GLN A 371 -43.44 -14.96 46.18
CA GLN A 371 -44.29 -14.51 47.30
C GLN A 371 -45.73 -15.04 47.22
N THR A 372 -46.29 -15.25 46.02
CA THR A 372 -47.58 -15.93 45.85
C THR A 372 -47.47 -17.44 46.13
N ALA A 373 -46.39 -18.09 45.71
CA ALA A 373 -46.17 -19.51 45.98
C ALA A 373 -45.94 -19.80 47.48
N ASP A 374 -45.28 -18.91 48.22
CA ASP A 374 -45.12 -19.03 49.68
C ASP A 374 -46.42 -18.76 50.45
N LYS A 375 -47.35 -17.96 49.91
CA LYS A 375 -48.69 -17.77 50.48
C LYS A 375 -49.60 -18.99 50.26
N ASP A 376 -49.48 -19.65 49.11
CA ASP A 376 -50.26 -20.84 48.79
C ASP A 376 -49.78 -22.11 49.53
N MET A 377 -48.56 -22.10 50.09
CA MET A 377 -48.03 -23.16 50.98
C MET A 377 -48.36 -22.96 52.48
N GLN A 378 -48.98 -21.85 52.87
CA GLN A 378 -49.38 -21.56 54.25
C GLN A 378 -50.89 -21.68 54.52
N ILE A 379 -51.64 -22.27 53.58
CA ILE A 379 -53.04 -22.69 53.74
C ILE A 379 -53.07 -24.22 53.77
#